data_AF-A0A1I8Q1L3-F1
#
_entry.id   AF-A0A1I8Q1L3-F1
#
_cell.length_a   1.000
_cell.length_b   1.000
_cell.length_c   1.000
_cell.angle_alpha   90.00
_cell.angle_beta   90.00
_cell.angle_gamma   90.00
#
_symmetry.space_group_name_H-M   'P 1'
#
loop_
_entity.id
_entity.type
_entity.pdbx_description
1 polymer ?
#
loop_
_entity_poly.entity_id
_entity_poly.type
_entity_poly.pdbx_seq_one_letter_code
_entity_poly.pdbx_strand_id
1 'polypeptide(L)'
;MFSKILPVAALLALYINTVSAAVVTYKESNHALVARRLVHQTNWAAISTISTHRKLKDYPMVQILSINDYDAKKQSTGRIQFLLTNLDFTGKDVKQNNKVSLLFNDEQLLHCSEQNLDPMEPTCARTIISGEVKRVLRI
;
A
#
# COMPACT_ATOMS: atom_id res chain seq x y z
N MET A 1 18.68 -14.06 58.87
CA MET A 1 17.46 -13.28 58.60
C MET A 1 17.42 -12.97 57.11
N PHE A 2 16.58 -13.71 56.39
CA PHE A 2 16.09 -13.59 54.99
C PHE A 2 17.07 -13.27 53.84
N SER A 3 17.40 -14.33 53.10
CA SER A 3 18.02 -14.34 51.77
C SER A 3 17.08 -13.72 50.72
N LYS A 4 17.55 -12.69 50.01
CA LYS A 4 16.87 -12.08 48.86
C LYS A 4 17.30 -12.80 47.58
N ILE A 5 16.71 -13.96 47.31
CA ILE A 5 16.75 -14.56 45.97
C ILE A 5 15.38 -14.30 45.34
N LEU A 6 15.29 -13.23 44.57
CA LEU A 6 14.15 -13.00 43.69
C LEU A 6 14.23 -14.11 42.62
N PRO A 7 13.21 -14.96 42.43
CA PRO A 7 13.33 -16.11 41.55
C PRO A 7 13.45 -15.60 40.11
N VAL A 8 14.54 -15.98 39.43
CA VAL A 8 14.80 -15.69 38.01
C VAL A 8 13.61 -16.12 37.12
N ALA A 9 12.82 -17.10 37.58
CA ALA A 9 11.57 -17.53 36.96
C ALA A 9 10.52 -16.39 36.85
N ALA A 10 10.48 -15.44 37.78
CA ALA A 10 9.53 -14.31 37.73
C ALA A 10 9.89 -13.28 36.65
N LEU A 11 11.18 -13.13 36.31
CA LEU A 11 11.62 -12.23 35.24
C LEU A 11 11.39 -12.82 33.85
N LEU A 12 11.51 -14.15 33.70
CA LEU A 12 11.17 -14.86 32.46
C LEU A 12 9.66 -14.84 32.18
N ALA A 13 8.81 -14.98 33.22
CA ALA A 13 7.36 -14.93 33.06
C ALA A 13 6.83 -13.55 32.61
N LEU A 14 7.55 -12.46 32.90
CA LEU A 14 7.21 -11.12 32.44
C LEU A 14 7.60 -10.88 30.97
N TYR A 15 8.55 -11.63 30.42
CA TYR A 15 9.01 -11.45 29.04
C TYR A 15 8.10 -12.13 28.01
N ILE A 16 7.33 -13.14 28.43
CA ILE A 16 6.50 -13.95 27.51
C ILE A 16 5.15 -13.27 27.20
N ASN A 17 4.72 -12.31 28.01
CA ASN A 17 3.37 -11.72 27.92
C ASN A 17 3.26 -10.46 27.03
N THR A 18 4.30 -10.05 26.30
CA THR A 18 4.24 -8.84 25.44
C THR A 18 4.13 -9.12 23.95
N VAL A 19 4.16 -10.38 23.50
CA VAL A 19 3.90 -10.72 22.10
C VAL A 19 2.42 -11.07 21.93
N SER A 20 1.54 -10.09 22.18
CA SER A 20 0.29 -10.06 21.42
C SER A 20 0.62 -9.43 20.07
N ALA A 21 1.27 -10.20 19.20
CA ALA A 21 1.14 -9.94 17.77
C ALA A 21 -0.36 -10.06 17.51
N ALA A 22 -1.03 -8.91 17.34
CA ALA A 22 -2.35 -8.89 16.78
C ALA A 22 -2.21 -9.44 15.37
N VAL A 23 -2.29 -10.76 15.24
CA VAL A 23 -2.52 -11.43 13.98
C VAL A 23 -3.83 -10.84 13.50
N VAL A 24 -3.78 -9.85 12.62
CA VAL A 24 -4.94 -9.33 11.92
C VAL A 24 -5.35 -10.42 10.92
N THR A 25 -5.86 -11.53 11.44
CA THR A 25 -6.70 -12.49 10.71
C THR A 25 -8.10 -11.89 10.61
N TYR A 26 -8.19 -10.64 10.16
CA TYR A 26 -9.48 -10.09 9.79
C TYR A 26 -9.71 -10.52 8.35
N LYS A 27 -10.36 -11.67 8.18
CA LYS A 27 -11.02 -12.01 6.91
C LYS A 27 -12.19 -11.02 6.73
N GLU A 28 -11.86 -9.77 6.44
CA GLU A 28 -12.82 -8.70 6.16
C GLU A 28 -13.53 -9.08 4.86
N SER A 29 -14.79 -9.48 4.96
CA SER A 29 -15.60 -9.79 3.78
C SER A 29 -16.01 -8.54 3.01
N ASN A 30 -15.93 -7.36 3.63
CA ASN A 30 -16.16 -6.09 2.95
C ASN A 30 -14.95 -5.71 2.09
N HIS A 31 -14.91 -6.24 0.87
CA HIS A 31 -13.84 -5.97 -0.10
C HIS A 31 -13.66 -4.47 -0.41
N ALA A 32 -14.75 -3.67 -0.36
CA ALA A 32 -14.65 -2.23 -0.57
C ALA A 32 -13.91 -1.55 0.59
N LEU A 33 -14.17 -1.96 1.83
CA LEU A 33 -13.44 -1.47 3.00
C LEU A 33 -11.96 -1.88 2.96
N VAL A 34 -11.65 -3.11 2.57
CA VAL A 34 -10.27 -3.58 2.38
C VAL A 34 -9.55 -2.70 1.35
N ALA A 35 -10.15 -2.50 0.17
CA ALA A 35 -9.56 -1.66 -0.87
C ALA A 35 -9.33 -0.22 -0.40
N ARG A 36 -10.28 0.37 0.32
CA ARG A 36 -10.15 1.72 0.91
C ARG A 36 -9.01 1.79 1.92
N ARG A 37 -8.87 0.78 2.79
CA ARG A 37 -7.79 0.71 3.77
C ARG A 37 -6.42 0.58 3.09
N LEU A 38 -6.28 -0.35 2.15
CA LEU A 38 -5.05 -0.57 1.38
C LEU A 38 -4.57 0.71 0.69
N VAL A 39 -5.46 1.45 0.04
CA VAL A 39 -5.13 2.72 -0.61
C VAL A 39 -4.71 3.78 0.41
N HIS A 40 -5.44 3.90 1.52
CA HIS A 40 -5.19 4.96 2.51
C HIS A 40 -3.89 4.78 3.30
N GLN A 41 -3.51 3.54 3.60
CA GLN A 41 -2.33 3.24 4.43
C GLN A 41 -1.01 3.28 3.66
N THR A 42 -1.06 3.26 2.33
CA THR A 42 0.13 3.26 1.47
C THR A 42 0.48 4.68 1.03
N ASN A 43 1.78 4.95 0.83
CA ASN A 43 2.29 6.24 0.35
C ASN A 43 2.88 6.14 -1.07
N TRP A 44 2.90 4.96 -1.66
CA TRP A 44 3.29 4.71 -3.04
C TRP A 44 2.43 3.60 -3.67
N ALA A 45 2.41 3.54 -4.99
CA ALA A 45 1.77 2.47 -5.75
C ALA A 45 2.55 2.17 -7.03
N ALA A 46 2.42 0.94 -7.51
CA ALA A 46 2.83 0.60 -8.87
C ALA A 46 1.73 1.04 -9.84
N ILE A 47 2.04 1.89 -10.81
CA ILE A 47 1.14 2.35 -11.86
C ILE A 47 1.50 1.69 -13.19
N SER A 48 0.49 1.19 -13.89
CA SER A 48 0.58 0.73 -15.28
C SER A 48 0.08 1.81 -16.23
N THR A 49 0.86 2.11 -17.27
CA THR A 49 0.50 2.96 -18.41
C THR A 49 0.71 2.21 -19.73
N ILE A 50 0.26 2.78 -20.85
CA ILE A 50 0.63 2.32 -22.19
C ILE A 50 1.76 3.18 -22.72
N SER A 51 2.90 2.57 -23.05
CA SER A 51 4.09 3.30 -23.46
C SER A 51 3.87 4.08 -24.74
N THR A 52 4.37 5.31 -24.71
CA THR A 52 4.48 6.18 -25.88
C THR A 52 5.93 6.31 -26.37
N HIS A 53 6.86 5.63 -25.71
CA HIS A 53 8.27 5.68 -26.06
C HIS A 53 8.54 4.94 -27.38
N ARG A 54 9.31 5.55 -28.30
CA ARG A 54 9.50 5.01 -29.67
C ARG A 54 9.96 3.55 -29.73
N LYS A 55 10.76 3.10 -28.75
CA LYS A 55 11.27 1.71 -28.69
C LYS A 55 10.33 0.70 -28.04
N LEU A 56 9.34 1.17 -27.27
CA LEU A 56 8.45 0.33 -26.46
C LEU A 56 6.98 0.67 -26.72
N LYS A 57 6.67 1.31 -27.85
CA LYS A 57 5.34 1.84 -28.14
C LYS A 57 4.29 0.74 -27.99
N ASP A 58 3.20 1.07 -27.31
CA ASP A 58 2.05 0.20 -27.05
C ASP A 58 2.31 -0.96 -26.04
N TYR A 59 3.52 -1.05 -25.47
CA TYR A 59 3.78 -1.99 -24.37
C TYR A 59 3.21 -1.45 -23.05
N PRO A 60 2.73 -2.32 -22.15
CA PRO A 60 2.43 -1.93 -20.78
C PRO A 60 3.73 -1.53 -20.08
N MET A 61 3.74 -0.34 -19.50
CA MET A 61 4.83 0.18 -18.69
C MET A 61 4.40 0.21 -17.24
N VAL A 62 5.26 -0.26 -16.33
CA VAL A 62 5.00 -0.20 -14.89
C VAL A 62 6.05 0.68 -14.22
N GLN A 63 5.60 1.65 -13.44
CA GLN A 63 6.45 2.55 -12.64
C GLN A 63 5.93 2.71 -11.22
N ILE A 64 6.74 3.31 -10.34
CA ILE A 64 6.35 3.66 -8.98
C ILE A 64 5.92 5.12 -8.94
N LEU A 65 4.81 5.42 -8.25
CA LEU A 65 4.38 6.77 -7.93
C LEU A 65 4.17 6.93 -6.43
N SER A 66 4.58 8.07 -5.89
CA SER A 66 4.10 8.51 -4.59
C SER A 66 2.64 8.96 -4.71
N ILE A 67 1.80 8.49 -3.78
CA ILE A 67 0.36 8.73 -3.78
C ILE A 67 -0.09 9.20 -2.39
N ASN A 68 -1.26 9.82 -2.34
CA ASN A 68 -2.08 9.93 -1.14
C ASN A 68 -3.57 9.91 -1.54
N ASP A 69 -4.46 9.63 -0.60
CA ASP A 69 -5.90 9.72 -0.83
C ASP A 69 -6.61 10.65 0.17
N TYR A 70 -5.87 11.48 0.91
CA TYR A 70 -6.38 12.24 2.04
C TYR A 70 -6.55 13.73 1.77
N ASP A 71 -7.40 14.39 2.56
CA ASP A 71 -7.60 15.84 2.54
C ASP A 71 -6.62 16.60 3.46
N ALA A 72 -6.76 17.93 3.58
CA ALA A 72 -5.92 18.75 4.46
C ALA A 72 -6.02 18.36 5.96
N LYS A 73 -7.07 17.63 6.36
CA LYS A 73 -7.28 17.09 7.72
C LYS A 73 -6.82 15.64 7.86
N LYS A 74 -6.10 15.11 6.85
CA LYS A 74 -5.62 13.73 6.76
C LYS A 74 -6.72 12.67 6.75
N GLN A 75 -7.94 13.02 6.32
CA GLN A 75 -9.04 12.07 6.19
C GLN A 75 -9.08 11.47 4.78
N SER A 76 -9.23 10.14 4.68
CA SER A 76 -9.38 9.45 3.39
C SER A 76 -10.59 9.98 2.62
N THR A 77 -10.34 10.54 1.45
CA THR A 77 -11.36 10.95 0.47
C THR A 77 -11.71 9.83 -0.50
N GLY A 78 -10.89 8.77 -0.57
CA GLY A 78 -10.97 7.73 -1.59
C GLY A 78 -10.54 8.18 -2.99
N ARG A 79 -10.05 9.42 -3.14
CA ARG A 79 -9.52 9.95 -4.41
C ARG A 79 -8.00 9.86 -4.38
N ILE A 80 -7.44 8.95 -5.16
CA ILE A 80 -5.99 8.80 -5.30
C ILE A 80 -5.43 10.04 -6.00
N GLN A 81 -4.53 10.73 -5.32
CA GLN A 81 -3.86 11.94 -5.77
C GLN A 81 -2.35 11.68 -5.84
N PHE A 82 -1.73 12.19 -6.89
CA PHE A 82 -0.28 12.10 -7.10
C PHE A 82 0.18 13.25 -7.99
N LEU A 83 1.47 13.54 -7.91
CA LEU A 83 2.11 14.56 -8.73
C LEU A 83 2.76 13.91 -9.95
N LEU A 84 2.34 14.30 -11.16
CA LEU A 84 3.00 13.90 -12.40
C LEU A 84 3.73 15.07 -13.04
N THR A 85 4.91 14.76 -13.58
CA THR A 85 5.71 15.64 -14.42
C THR A 85 5.85 15.01 -15.79
N ASN A 86 5.92 15.83 -16.85
CA ASN A 86 6.14 15.34 -18.22
C ASN A 86 7.60 14.96 -18.51
N LEU A 87 8.49 15.01 -17.50
CA LEU A 87 9.86 14.53 -17.62
C LEU A 87 9.92 13.00 -17.49
N ASP A 88 9.05 12.44 -16.64
CA ASP A 88 8.91 11.01 -16.42
C ASP A 88 8.13 10.30 -17.55
N PHE A 89 8.37 9.00 -17.75
CA PHE A 89 7.66 8.21 -18.77
C PHE A 89 6.16 8.15 -18.49
N THR A 90 5.74 8.00 -17.23
CA THR A 90 4.33 7.95 -16.84
C THR A 90 3.60 9.21 -17.28
N GLY A 91 4.20 10.38 -17.07
CA GLY A 91 3.60 11.66 -17.49
C GLY A 91 3.46 11.79 -19.00
N LYS A 92 4.46 11.32 -19.76
CA LYS A 92 4.42 11.30 -21.23
C LYS A 92 3.34 10.34 -21.74
N ASP A 93 3.21 9.18 -21.13
CA ASP A 93 2.24 8.15 -21.48
C ASP A 93 0.81 8.63 -21.19
N VAL A 94 0.57 9.09 -19.96
CA VAL A 94 -0.74 9.61 -19.50
C VAL A 94 -1.22 10.79 -20.35
N LYS A 95 -0.31 11.60 -20.89
CA LYS A 95 -0.66 12.72 -21.78
C LYS A 95 -1.31 12.26 -23.09
N GLN A 96 -0.95 11.07 -23.59
CA GLN A 96 -1.48 10.53 -24.85
C GLN A 96 -2.61 9.53 -24.60
N ASN A 97 -2.50 8.74 -23.53
CA ASN A 97 -3.51 7.79 -23.11
C ASN A 97 -3.60 7.81 -21.58
N ASN A 98 -4.66 8.42 -21.05
CA ASN A 98 -4.84 8.63 -19.62
C ASN A 98 -5.40 7.41 -18.88
N LYS A 99 -5.61 6.27 -19.55
CA LYS A 99 -6.04 5.02 -18.91
C LYS A 99 -4.88 4.38 -18.16
N VAL A 100 -5.09 4.10 -16.89
CA VAL A 100 -4.07 3.56 -15.98
C VAL A 100 -4.66 2.50 -15.06
N SER A 101 -3.79 1.68 -14.50
CA SER A 101 -4.13 0.75 -13.41
C SER A 101 -3.11 0.89 -12.30
N LEU A 102 -3.56 0.95 -11.05
CA LEU A 102 -2.69 1.00 -9.87
C LEU A 102 -2.84 -0.27 -9.05
N LEU A 103 -1.72 -0.86 -8.64
CA LEU A 103 -1.69 -2.00 -7.73
C LEU A 103 -1.30 -1.53 -6.32
N PHE A 104 -2.07 -2.00 -5.34
CA PHE A 104 -1.80 -1.86 -3.92
C PHE A 104 -1.75 -3.25 -3.29
N ASN A 105 -0.81 -3.48 -2.37
CA ASN A 105 -0.62 -4.73 -1.65
C ASN A 105 -0.24 -4.42 -0.20
N ASP A 106 -0.76 -5.19 0.75
CA ASP A 106 -0.49 -4.99 2.18
C ASP A 106 1.00 -5.19 2.53
N GLU A 107 1.72 -5.98 1.73
CA GLU A 107 3.17 -6.16 1.84
C GLU A 107 3.98 -4.88 1.59
N GLN A 108 3.39 -3.85 0.99
CA GLN A 108 4.04 -2.54 0.93
C GLN A 108 4.37 -1.97 2.32
N LEU A 109 3.70 -2.48 3.37
CA LEU A 109 3.94 -2.18 4.77
C LEU A 109 4.53 -3.36 5.57
N LEU A 110 4.96 -4.43 4.88
CA LEU A 110 5.50 -5.67 5.47
C LEU A 110 4.50 -6.49 6.31
N HIS A 111 3.21 -6.15 6.30
CA HIS A 111 2.21 -6.86 7.10
C HIS A 111 2.07 -8.34 6.76
N CYS A 112 2.36 -8.75 5.51
CA CYS A 112 2.27 -10.15 5.09
C CYS A 112 3.53 -10.92 5.52
N SER A 113 4.72 -10.38 5.27
CA SER A 113 5.99 -11.01 5.67
C SER A 113 6.15 -11.11 7.19
N GLU A 114 5.66 -10.13 7.96
CA GLU A 114 5.59 -10.21 9.43
C GLU A 114 4.74 -11.40 9.93
N GLN A 115 3.81 -11.87 9.11
CA GLN A 115 2.97 -13.04 9.38
C GLN A 115 3.45 -14.32 8.67
N ASN A 116 4.64 -14.29 8.05
CA ASN A 116 5.18 -15.36 7.21
C ASN A 116 4.25 -15.75 6.03
N LEU A 117 3.50 -14.79 5.49
CA LEU A 117 2.68 -14.98 4.31
C LEU A 117 3.45 -14.54 3.06
N ASP A 118 3.38 -15.36 2.01
CA ASP A 118 3.88 -14.98 0.70
C ASP A 118 3.03 -13.81 0.14
N PRO A 119 3.63 -12.77 -0.46
CA PRO A 119 2.88 -11.62 -0.99
C PRO A 119 1.90 -11.96 -2.13
N MET A 120 2.01 -13.15 -2.74
CA MET A 120 1.07 -13.67 -3.73
C MET A 120 -0.10 -14.43 -3.10
N GLU A 121 0.01 -14.81 -1.83
CA GLU A 121 -1.04 -15.55 -1.14
C GLU A 121 -2.32 -14.69 -1.07
N PRO A 122 -3.51 -15.19 -1.44
CA PRO A 122 -4.72 -14.38 -1.50
C PRO A 122 -5.14 -13.73 -0.16
N THR A 123 -4.66 -14.26 0.96
CA THR A 123 -4.87 -13.67 2.29
C THR A 123 -3.98 -12.44 2.52
N CYS A 124 -2.87 -12.29 1.79
CA CYS A 124 -2.12 -11.04 1.70
C CYS A 124 -2.90 -10.07 0.81
N ALA A 125 -3.61 -9.14 1.44
CA ALA A 125 -4.60 -8.32 0.76
C ALA A 125 -3.97 -7.46 -0.34
N ARG A 126 -4.60 -7.46 -1.52
CA ARG A 126 -4.23 -6.59 -2.64
C ARG A 126 -5.45 -6.07 -3.37
N THR A 127 -5.32 -4.90 -3.97
CA THR A 127 -6.35 -4.31 -4.83
C THR A 127 -5.74 -3.67 -6.07
N ILE A 128 -6.46 -3.74 -7.18
CA ILE A 128 -6.09 -3.10 -8.44
C ILE A 128 -7.17 -2.08 -8.77
N ILE A 129 -6.79 -0.81 -8.89
CA ILE A 129 -7.70 0.29 -9.23
C ILE A 129 -7.39 0.73 -10.66
N SER A 130 -8.32 0.46 -11.58
CA SER A 130 -8.21 0.90 -12.98
C SER A 130 -9.11 2.09 -13.25
N GLY A 131 -8.65 3.03 -14.05
CA GLY A 131 -9.41 4.23 -14.37
C GLY A 131 -8.65 5.20 -15.26
N GLU A 132 -9.09 6.45 -15.24
CA GLU A 132 -8.51 7.52 -16.04
C GLU A 132 -7.93 8.62 -15.15
N VAL A 133 -6.70 9.05 -15.47
CA VAL A 133 -6.07 10.18 -14.80
C VAL A 133 -6.71 11.48 -15.27
N LYS A 134 -7.11 12.31 -14.31
CA LYS A 134 -7.64 13.66 -14.55
C LYS A 134 -6.74 14.70 -13.90
N ARG A 135 -6.37 15.73 -14.67
CA ARG A 135 -5.67 16.90 -14.13
C ARG A 135 -6.61 17.63 -13.19
N VAL A 136 -6.20 17.82 -11.94
CA VAL A 136 -6.89 18.68 -11.00
C VAL A 136 -6.42 20.11 -11.25
N LEU A 137 -7.36 21.02 -11.55
CA LEU A 137 -7.06 22.45 -11.61
C LEU A 137 -6.80 22.94 -10.18
N ARG A 138 -5.67 23.60 -9.96
CA ARG A 138 -5.51 24.41 -8.73
C ARG A 138 -6.51 25.56 -8.85
N ILE A 139 -7.52 25.56 -7.97
CA ILE A 139 -8.38 26.71 -7.71
C ILE A 139 -7.66 27.57 -6.68
#